data_AF-A0A0C7QD37-F1
#
_entry.id   AF-A0A0C7QD37-F1
#
_cell.length_a   1.000
_cell.length_b   1.000
_cell.length_c   1.000
_cell.angle_alpha   90.00
_cell.angle_beta   90.00
_cell.angle_gamma   90.00
#
_symmetry.space_group_name_H-M   'P 1'
#
loop_
_entity.id
_entity.type
_entity.pdbx_description
1 polymer ?
#
loop_
_entity_poly.entity_id
_entity_poly.type
_entity_poly.pdbx_seq_one_letter_code
_entity_poly.pdbx_strand_id
1 'polypeptide(L)'
;MEYKNLSIKSEGSKNLIIINPNYKFWLKLDNTNIDYPVVQTDNNDHYLNYDFYNKPSDSGCIFMDHRDNAKSQNIILYGYDMRNKTMFNNLLKFKDKDFFDKIIKLEF
;
A
#
# COMPACT_ATOMS: atom_id res chain seq x y z
N MET A 1 -4.41 -2.70 -13.11
CA MET A 1 -3.07 -2.19 -12.74
C MET A 1 -2.19 -3.37 -12.38
N GLU A 2 -1.07 -3.46 -13.08
CA GLU A 2 -0.27 -4.67 -13.27
C GLU A 2 0.95 -4.66 -12.34
N TYR A 3 0.74 -4.64 -11.02
CA TYR A 3 1.83 -4.69 -10.04
C TYR A 3 2.30 -6.13 -9.75
N LYS A 4 1.56 -7.14 -10.23
CA LYS A 4 1.84 -8.58 -9.98
C LYS A 4 3.18 -9.08 -10.52
N ASN A 5 3.78 -8.38 -11.48
CA ASN A 5 5.08 -8.74 -12.06
C ASN A 5 6.29 -8.29 -11.22
N LEU A 6 6.08 -7.68 -10.05
CA LEU A 6 7.13 -7.29 -9.11
C LEU A 6 7.55 -8.42 -8.13
N SER A 7 7.25 -9.69 -8.47
CA SER A 7 7.41 -10.82 -7.53
C SER A 7 8.88 -11.15 -7.17
N ILE A 8 9.27 -10.67 -5.99
CA ILE A 8 9.80 -11.41 -4.83
C ILE A 8 11.19 -12.06 -4.95
N LYS A 9 12.17 -11.39 -4.34
CA LYS A 9 13.11 -11.89 -3.29
C LYS A 9 13.92 -10.67 -2.82
N SER A 10 14.57 -10.72 -1.66
CA SER A 10 15.25 -9.63 -0.92
C SER A 10 16.12 -8.61 -1.71
N GLU A 11 16.35 -8.80 -3.00
CA GLU A 11 16.92 -7.83 -3.95
C GLU A 11 15.90 -6.89 -4.61
N GLY A 12 14.60 -7.24 -4.62
CA GLY A 12 13.53 -6.46 -5.25
C GLY A 12 13.27 -5.10 -4.58
N SER A 13 13.44 -4.99 -3.27
CA SER A 13 13.23 -3.75 -2.51
C SER A 13 14.20 -2.65 -2.93
N LYS A 14 15.46 -3.01 -3.24
CA LYS A 14 16.47 -2.06 -3.74
C LYS A 14 16.07 -1.49 -5.09
N ASN A 15 15.51 -2.31 -5.97
CA ASN A 15 15.06 -1.87 -7.29
C ASN A 15 13.85 -0.94 -7.21
N LEU A 16 12.95 -1.14 -6.24
CA LEU A 16 11.79 -0.27 -6.04
C LEU A 16 12.17 1.14 -5.57
N ILE A 17 13.15 1.27 -4.67
CA ILE A 17 13.68 2.58 -4.24
C ILE A 17 14.30 3.32 -5.43
N ILE A 18 14.95 2.61 -6.35
CA ILE A 18 15.53 3.21 -7.57
C ILE A 18 14.43 3.71 -8.52
N ILE A 19 13.34 2.95 -8.66
CA ILE A 19 12.19 3.32 -9.50
C ILE A 19 11.43 4.51 -8.90
N ASN A 20 11.17 4.46 -7.59
CA ASN A 20 10.54 5.54 -6.86
C ASN A 20 11.22 5.79 -5.51
N PRO A 21 11.96 6.91 -5.36
CA PRO A 21 12.61 7.28 -4.10
C PRO A 21 11.64 7.46 -2.92
N ASN A 22 10.35 7.67 -3.20
CA ASN A 22 9.31 7.80 -2.17
C ASN A 22 8.88 6.44 -1.60
N TYR A 23 9.31 5.31 -2.19
CA TYR A 23 9.02 3.97 -1.67
C TYR A 23 9.54 3.78 -0.24
N LYS A 24 8.73 3.16 0.61
CA LYS A 24 9.06 2.85 2.00
C LYS A 24 9.12 1.35 2.26
N PHE A 25 8.05 0.64 1.96
CA PHE A 25 7.95 -0.79 2.18
C PHE A 25 6.82 -1.39 1.33
N TRP A 26 6.64 -2.70 1.42
CA TRP A 26 5.59 -3.42 0.71
C TRP A 26 4.52 -3.86 1.70
N LEU A 27 3.26 -3.52 1.43
CA LEU A 27 2.14 -3.92 2.28
C LEU A 27 1.44 -5.14 1.68
N LYS A 28 1.44 -6.24 2.43
CA LYS A 28 0.73 -7.46 2.06
C LYS A 28 -0.15 -7.93 3.21
N LEU A 29 -1.44 -8.15 2.91
CA LEU A 29 -2.37 -8.80 3.83
C LEU A 29 -2.90 -10.08 3.19
N ASP A 30 -2.60 -11.22 3.82
CA ASP A 30 -3.07 -12.51 3.38
C ASP A 30 -4.60 -12.56 3.31
N ASN A 31 -5.13 -13.34 2.36
CA ASN A 31 -6.57 -13.48 2.10
C ASN A 31 -7.29 -12.17 1.68
N THR A 32 -6.54 -11.12 1.33
CA THR A 32 -7.07 -9.89 0.75
C THR A 32 -6.52 -9.65 -0.66
N ASN A 33 -6.89 -8.52 -1.28
CA ASN A 33 -6.27 -8.06 -2.53
C ASN A 33 -5.11 -7.10 -2.26
N ILE A 34 -4.80 -6.83 -0.98
CA ILE A 34 -3.83 -5.85 -0.56
C ILE A 34 -2.45 -6.48 -0.69
N ASP A 35 -1.76 -6.08 -1.76
CA ASP A 35 -0.44 -6.53 -2.15
C ASP A 35 0.17 -5.41 -3.01
N TYR A 36 0.67 -4.37 -2.34
CA TYR A 36 0.99 -3.08 -2.97
C TYR A 36 2.23 -2.42 -2.36
N PRO A 37 2.97 -1.61 -3.15
CA PRO A 37 4.00 -0.75 -2.61
C PRO A 37 3.39 0.39 -1.78
N VAL A 38 4.07 0.75 -0.69
CA VAL A 38 3.75 1.93 0.13
C VAL A 38 4.78 3.01 -0.14
N VAL A 39 4.30 4.22 -0.42
CA VAL A 39 5.09 5.41 -0.68
C VAL A 39 4.83 6.51 0.35
N GLN A 40 5.71 7.50 0.44
CA GLN A 40 5.51 8.65 1.32
C GLN A 40 6.14 9.91 0.70
N THR A 41 5.44 11.03 0.79
CA THR A 41 5.90 12.38 0.39
C THR A 41 5.93 13.33 1.59
N ASP A 42 6.25 14.60 1.33
CA ASP A 42 6.21 15.70 2.31
C ASP A 42 4.79 16.23 2.59
N ASN A 43 3.78 15.71 1.88
CA ASN A 43 2.36 15.99 2.04
C ASN A 43 1.52 14.70 1.90
N ASN A 44 0.21 14.81 2.17
CA ASN A 44 -0.75 13.70 2.09
C ASN A 44 -1.60 13.72 0.80
N ASP A 45 -1.28 14.57 -0.18
CA ASP A 45 -2.14 14.83 -1.34
C ASP A 45 -1.59 14.25 -2.65
N HIS A 46 -0.27 14.17 -2.80
CA HIS A 46 0.37 13.76 -4.05
C HIS A 46 -0.12 12.39 -4.54
N TYR A 47 -0.05 11.35 -3.72
CA TYR A 47 -0.42 10.00 -4.13
C TYR A 47 -1.94 9.71 -4.13
N LEU A 48 -2.78 10.73 -3.91
CA LEU A 48 -4.21 10.63 -4.18
C LEU A 48 -4.53 10.61 -5.67
N ASN A 49 -3.65 11.13 -6.53
CA ASN A 49 -3.93 11.23 -7.97
C ASN A 49 -2.80 10.68 -8.84
N TYR A 50 -1.81 10.02 -8.23
CA TYR A 50 -0.62 9.51 -8.91
C TYR A 50 -0.33 8.07 -8.50
N ASP A 51 0.13 7.26 -9.45
CA ASP A 51 0.54 5.88 -9.23
C ASP A 51 1.99 5.76 -8.71
N PHE A 52 2.46 4.53 -8.50
CA PHE A 52 3.81 4.25 -8.05
C PHE A 52 4.91 4.78 -8.98
N TYR A 53 4.63 5.03 -10.26
CA TYR A 53 5.60 5.56 -11.21
C TYR A 53 5.50 7.09 -11.36
N ASN A 54 4.77 7.76 -10.45
CA ASN A 54 4.46 9.19 -10.52
C ASN A 54 3.71 9.58 -11.81
N LYS A 55 2.86 8.69 -12.33
CA LYS A 55 1.95 8.99 -13.44
C LYS A 55 0.53 9.26 -12.92
N PRO A 56 -0.25 10.15 -13.56
CA PRO A 56 -1.64 10.39 -13.18
C PRO A 56 -2.45 9.10 -13.12
N SER A 57 -3.25 8.92 -12.07
CA SER A 57 -4.00 7.70 -11.79
C SER A 57 -5.19 7.97 -10.87
N ASP A 58 -6.38 7.59 -11.32
CA ASP A 58 -7.62 7.72 -10.54
C ASP A 58 -7.66 6.83 -9.29
N SER A 59 -6.84 5.77 -9.25
CA SER A 59 -6.76 4.90 -8.08
C SER A 59 -5.63 5.28 -7.11
N GLY A 60 -4.78 6.22 -7.50
CA GLY A 60 -3.61 6.64 -6.73
C GLY A 60 -2.66 5.48 -6.36
N CYS A 61 -2.03 5.63 -5.20
CA CYS A 61 -1.18 4.62 -4.55
C CYS A 61 -1.58 4.44 -3.07
N ILE A 62 -1.07 3.41 -2.40
CA ILE A 62 -1.13 3.35 -0.94
C ILE A 62 0.03 4.19 -0.39
N PHE A 63 -0.26 5.13 0.49
CA PHE A 63 0.77 6.04 1.01
C PHE A 63 0.69 6.23 2.52
N MET A 64 1.85 6.44 3.12
CA MET A 64 2.01 6.73 4.55
C MET A 64 1.82 8.22 4.84
N ASP A 65 1.28 8.57 6.00
CA ASP A 65 1.17 9.96 6.44
C ASP A 65 2.55 10.65 6.44
N HIS A 66 2.66 11.86 5.89
CA HIS A 66 3.93 12.58 5.77
C HIS A 66 4.62 12.87 7.12
N ARG A 67 3.89 12.84 8.24
CA ARG A 67 4.45 13.06 9.59
C ARG A 67 5.11 11.82 10.16
N ASP A 68 4.76 10.63 9.64
CA ASP A 68 5.21 9.37 10.19
C ASP A 68 6.63 9.01 9.78
N ASN A 69 7.34 8.31 10.66
CA ASN A 69 8.67 7.82 10.41
C ASN A 69 8.92 6.50 11.16
N ALA A 70 10.12 5.94 11.05
CA ALA A 70 10.47 4.66 11.67
C ALA A 70 10.36 4.63 13.22
N LYS A 71 10.27 5.79 13.87
CA LYS A 71 10.07 5.91 15.33
C LYS A 71 8.63 6.20 15.72
N SER A 72 7.73 6.40 14.75
CA SER A 72 6.30 6.61 15.03
C SER A 72 5.75 5.39 15.76
N GLN A 73 5.03 5.64 16.85
CA GLN A 73 4.33 4.59 17.59
C GLN A 73 3.05 4.13 16.88
N ASN A 74 2.52 4.98 15.99
CA ASN A 74 1.36 4.70 15.16
C ASN A 74 1.68 5.14 13.73
N ILE A 75 1.57 4.22 12.78
CA ILE A 75 1.80 4.50 11.36
C ILE A 75 0.45 4.52 10.66
N ILE A 76 0.11 5.66 10.04
CA ILE A 76 -1.16 5.82 9.33
C ILE A 76 -0.92 5.65 7.83
N LEU A 77 -1.68 4.73 7.22
CA LEU A 77 -1.68 4.47 5.78
C LEU A 77 -3.01 4.87 5.17
N TYR A 78 -2.95 5.53 4.02
CA TYR A 78 -4.09 5.96 3.22
C TYR A 78 -4.13 5.22 1.89
N GLY A 79 -5.32 5.04 1.35
CA GLY A 79 -5.56 4.42 0.05
C GLY A 79 -7.05 4.39 -0.27
N TYR A 80 -7.40 4.42 -1.56
CA TYR A 80 -8.80 4.47 -1.98
C TYR A 80 -9.57 3.18 -1.70
N ASP A 81 -10.85 3.34 -1.40
CA ASP A 81 -11.86 2.28 -1.49
C ASP A 81 -12.44 2.24 -2.92
N MET A 82 -11.82 1.44 -3.78
CA MET A 82 -12.18 1.39 -5.20
C MET A 82 -13.37 0.45 -5.46
N ARG A 83 -14.34 0.90 -6.28
CA ARG A 83 -15.52 0.09 -6.70
C ARG A 83 -15.17 -1.20 -7.44
N ASN A 84 -14.02 -1.23 -8.11
CA ASN A 84 -13.50 -2.42 -8.82
C ASN A 84 -12.81 -3.42 -7.86
N LYS A 85 -12.91 -3.21 -6.54
CA LYS A 85 -12.36 -4.05 -5.47
C LYS A 85 -10.84 -4.06 -5.36
N THR A 86 -10.15 -3.06 -5.93
CA THR A 86 -8.70 -2.86 -5.75
C THR A 86 -8.39 -1.95 -4.55
N MET A 87 -7.10 -1.74 -4.27
CA MET A 87 -6.61 -0.87 -3.19
C MET A 87 -7.18 -1.31 -1.83
N PHE A 88 -7.73 -0.40 -1.02
CA PHE A 88 -8.23 -0.68 0.32
C PHE A 88 -9.69 -1.16 0.38
N ASN A 89 -10.31 -1.48 -0.75
CA ASN A 89 -11.68 -2.00 -0.74
C ASN A 89 -11.86 -3.25 0.16
N ASN A 90 -10.90 -4.19 0.18
CA ASN A 90 -11.02 -5.36 1.06
C ASN A 90 -10.84 -5.07 2.55
N LEU A 91 -10.46 -3.85 2.96
CA LEU A 91 -10.54 -3.46 4.38
C LEU A 91 -11.98 -3.51 4.90
N LEU A 92 -12.97 -3.35 4.01
CA LEU A 92 -14.40 -3.46 4.38
C LEU A 92 -14.78 -4.88 4.82
N LYS A 93 -14.05 -5.91 4.40
CA LYS A 93 -14.30 -7.31 4.81
C LYS A 93 -14.06 -7.53 6.30
N PHE A 94 -13.20 -6.74 6.93
CA PHE A 94 -12.91 -6.85 8.36
C PHE A 94 -14.08 -6.41 9.25
N LYS A 95 -15.15 -5.85 8.67
CA LYS A 95 -16.41 -5.64 9.38
C LYS A 95 -17.15 -6.96 9.66
N ASP A 96 -16.86 -8.00 8.88
CA ASP A 96 -17.37 -9.34 9.11
C ASP A 96 -16.48 -10.09 10.11
N LYS A 97 -17.10 -10.62 11.16
CA LYS A 97 -16.40 -11.26 12.28
C LYS A 97 -15.65 -12.53 11.83
N ASP A 98 -16.30 -13.35 11.00
CA ASP A 98 -15.71 -14.61 10.55
C ASP A 98 -14.51 -14.38 9.63
N PHE A 99 -14.52 -13.30 8.85
CA PHE A 99 -13.36 -12.86 8.08
C PHE A 99 -12.24 -12.33 8.97
N PHE A 100 -12.58 -11.49 9.96
CA PHE A 100 -11.60 -10.92 10.91
C PHE A 100 -10.85 -12.02 11.67
N ASP A 101 -11.56 -13.02 12.19
CA ASP A 101 -11.00 -14.11 12.99
C ASP A 101 -10.11 -15.08 12.18
N LYS A 102 -10.16 -15.05 10.84
CA LYS A 102 -9.37 -15.92 9.94
C LYS A 102 -8.02 -15.35 9.52
N ILE A 103 -7.72 -14.09 9.83
CA ILE A 103 -6.44 -13.49 9.42
C ILE A 103 -5.32 -14.04 10.32
N ILE A 104 -4.34 -14.68 9.68
CA ILE A 104 -3.24 -15.36 10.39
C ILE A 104 -1.98 -14.47 10.45
N LYS A 105 -1.81 -13.47 9.57
CA LYS A 105 -0.58 -12.66 9.52
C LYS A 105 -0.72 -11.33 8.78
N LEU A 106 -0.08 -10.28 9.32
CA LEU A 106 0.25 -9.04 8.62
C LEU A 106 1.78 -8.96 8.50
N GLU A 107 2.31 -8.65 7.32
CA GLU A 107 3.76 -8.50 7.09
C GLU A 107 4.07 -7.07 6.58
N PHE A 108 5.14 -6.47 7.10
CA PHE A 108 5.66 -5.14 6.75
C PHE A 108 7.13 -5.25 6.34
#